data_AF-A0AAW8DB84-F1
#
_entry.id   AF-A0AAW8DB84-F1
#
_cell.length_a   1.000
_cell.length_b   1.000
_cell.length_c   1.000
_cell.angle_alpha   90.00
_cell.angle_beta   90.00
_cell.angle_gamma   90.00
#
_symmetry.space_group_name_H-M   'P 1'
#
loop_
_entity.id
_entity.type
_entity.pdbx_description
1 polymer ?
#
loop_
_entity_poly.entity_id
_entity_poly.type
_entity_poly.pdbx_seq_one_letter_code
_entity_poly.pdbx_strand_id
1 'polypeptide(L)' 'MQRIYEYLDGALTREDIAEIKVHLEDCPECTEQYDLECVIRTVVKRSCTEAAPENLKNSILDRIHAMKSVDV' A
#
# COMPACT_ATOMS: atom_id res chain seq x y z
N MET A 1 17.00 2.96 0.94
CA MET A 1 16.39 2.53 2.22
C MET A 1 15.12 3.27 2.61
N GLN A 2 15.09 4.61 2.76
CA GLN A 2 13.90 5.31 3.29
C GLN A 2 12.62 5.20 2.43
N ARG A 3 12.72 5.01 1.12
CA ARG A 3 11.57 5.05 0.21
C ARG A 3 10.86 3.71 -0.03
N ILE A 4 11.40 2.60 0.46
CA ILE A 4 10.83 1.27 0.20
C ILE A 4 9.49 1.06 0.92
N TYR A 5 9.36 1.62 2.12
CA TYR A 5 8.11 1.60 2.87
C TYR A 5 7.03 2.45 2.19
N GLU A 6 7.39 3.66 1.74
CA GLU A 6 6.48 4.53 0.99
C GLU A 6 6.02 3.87 -0.31
N TYR A 7 6.92 3.16 -1.00
CA TYR A 7 6.60 2.36 -2.17
C TYR A 7 5.60 1.23 -1.85
N LEU A 8 5.83 0.48 -0.78
CA LEU A 8 4.96 -0.60 -0.33
C LEU A 8 3.60 -0.12 0.19
N ASP A 9 3.55 1.08 0.75
CA ASP A 9 2.33 1.72 1.23
C ASP A 9 1.54 2.42 0.11
N GLY A 10 2.11 2.51 -1.10
CA GLY A 10 1.51 3.21 -2.24
C GLY A 10 1.46 4.73 -2.04
N ALA A 11 2.34 5.28 -1.21
CA ALA A 11 2.38 6.69 -0.82
C ALA A 11 3.27 7.55 -1.75
N LEU A 12 3.71 7.00 -2.88
CA LEU A 12 4.61 7.66 -3.82
C LEU A 12 3.89 8.20 -5.05
N THR A 13 4.50 9.22 -5.68
CA THR A 13 4.06 9.71 -6.98
C THR A 13 4.31 8.67 -8.08
N ARG A 14 3.74 8.87 -9.27
CA ARG A 14 3.94 7.93 -10.39
C ARG A 14 5.39 7.91 -10.85
N GLU A 15 6.03 9.07 -10.82
CA GLU A 15 7.42 9.30 -11.17
C GLU A 15 8.33 8.52 -10.21
N ASP A 16 8.10 8.67 -8.90
CA ASP A 16 8.86 7.99 -7.86
C ASP A 16 8.71 6.46 -7.91
N ILE A 17 7.51 5.98 -8.23
CA ILE A 17 7.25 4.55 -8.44
C ILE A 17 8.10 4.01 -9.59
N ALA A 18 8.22 4.76 -10.69
CA ALA A 18 9.02 4.35 -11.84
C ALA A 18 10.52 4.29 -11.48
N GLU A 19 11.03 5.28 -10.75
CA GLU A 19 12.42 5.30 -10.29
C GLU A 19 12.75 4.10 -9.39
N ILE A 20 11.89 3.80 -8.42
CA ILE A 20 12.12 2.66 -7.50
C ILE A 20 12.05 1.33 -8.24
N LYS A 21 11.16 1.18 -9.23
CA LYS A 21 11.10 -0.05 -10.04
C LYS A 21 12.41 -0.31 -10.77
N VAL A 22 12.94 0.69 -11.47
CA VAL A 22 14.25 0.57 -12.15
C VAL A 22 15.33 0.21 -11.15
N HIS A 23 15.34 0.83 -9.97
CA HIS A 23 16.33 0.51 -8.94
C HIS A 23 16.23 -0.94 -8.44
N LEU A 24 15.02 -1.47 -8.22
CA LEU A 24 14.83 -2.87 -7.81
C LEU A 24 15.24 -3.86 -8.91
N GLU A 25 15.09 -3.49 -10.18
CA GLU A 25 15.55 -4.31 -11.31
C GLU A 25 17.08 -4.39 -11.36
N ASP A 26 17.77 -3.30 -11.02
CA ASP A 26 19.24 -3.20 -11.14
C ASP A 26 20.01 -3.48 -9.84
N CYS A 27 19.34 -3.55 -8.67
CA CYS A 27 19.98 -3.64 -7.35
C CYS A 27 19.50 -4.87 -6.55
N PRO A 28 20.25 -5.99 -6.58
CA PRO A 28 19.90 -7.22 -5.85
C PRO A 28 19.73 -7.03 -4.35
N GLU A 29 20.58 -6.22 -3.72
CA GLU A 29 20.52 -5.95 -2.27
C GLU A 29 19.19 -5.30 -1.86
N CYS A 30 18.72 -4.33 -2.65
CA CYS A 30 17.46 -3.65 -2.37
C CYS A 30 16.25 -4.54 -2.68
N THR A 31 16.38 -5.45 -3.64
CA THR A 31 15.36 -6.47 -3.92
C THR A 31 15.25 -7.50 -2.80
N GLU A 32 16.36 -7.96 -2.23
CA GLU A 32 16.32 -8.84 -1.05
C GLU A 32 15.63 -8.16 0.14
N GLN A 33 15.86 -6.86 0.34
CA GLN A 33 15.20 -6.09 1.38
C GLN A 33 13.70 -5.88 1.11
N TYR A 34 13.34 -5.61 -0.14
CA TYR A 34 11.94 -5.54 -0.58
C TYR A 34 11.20 -6.85 -0.27
N ASP A 35 11.79 -7.98 -0.64
CA ASP A 35 11.21 -9.30 -0.44
C ASP A 35 11.05 -9.63 1.04
N LEU A 36 12.07 -9.31 1.85
CA LEU A 36 12.00 -9.48 3.31
C LEU A 36 10.83 -8.69 3.91
N GLU A 37 10.68 -7.43 3.53
CA GLU A 37 9.59 -6.58 4.02
C GLU A 37 8.21 -7.11 3.57
N CYS A 38 8.09 -7.62 2.34
CA CYS A 38 6.87 -8.28 1.87
C CYS A 38 6.50 -9.51 2.72
N VAL A 39 7.50 -10.31 3.11
CA VAL A 39 7.30 -11.46 4.02
C VAL A 39 6.82 -10.96 5.39
N ILE A 40 7.48 -9.96 5.97
CA ILE A 40 7.10 -9.39 7.27
C ILE A 40 5.65 -8.90 7.24
N ARG A 41 5.27 -8.10 6.23
CA ARG A 41 3.89 -7.60 6.06
C ARG A 41 2.86 -8.72 5.95
N THR A 42 3.21 -9.80 5.25
CA THR A 42 2.36 -11.00 5.15
C THR A 42 2.19 -11.67 6.52
N VAL A 43 3.27 -11.79 7.29
CA VAL A 43 3.25 -12.38 8.64
C VAL A 43 2.43 -11.52 9.62
N VAL A 44 2.57 -10.20 9.56
CA VAL A 44 1.78 -9.28 10.39
C VAL A 44 0.29 -9.40 10.02
N LYS A 45 -0.03 -9.35 8.73
CA LYS A 45 -1.42 -9.42 8.24
C LYS A 45 -2.13 -10.71 8.65
N ARG A 46 -1.46 -11.88 8.60
CA ARG A 46 -2.06 -13.15 9.04
C ARG A 46 -2.24 -13.24 10.55
N SER A 47 -1.44 -12.51 11.32
CA SER A 47 -1.44 -12.58 12.79
C SER A 47 -2.40 -11.57 13.42
N CYS A 48 -2.74 -10.50 12.69
CA CYS A 48 -3.73 -9.53 13.11
C CYS A 48 -5.15 -10.12 12.99
N THR A 49 -5.85 -10.23 14.12
CA THR A 49 -7.22 -10.75 14.23
C THR A 49 -8.25 -9.65 14.47
N GLU A 50 -7.82 -8.38 14.51
CA GLU A 50 -8.71 -7.24 14.71
C GLU A 50 -9.60 -7.06 13.48
N ALA A 51 -10.90 -7.21 13.68
CA ALA A 51 -11.89 -6.96 12.64
C ALA A 51 -12.30 -5.48 12.66
N ALA A 52 -12.41 -4.87 11.48
CA ALA A 52 -13.02 -3.56 11.35
C ALA A 52 -14.49 -3.61 11.81
N PRO A 53 -15.05 -2.51 12.35
CA PRO A 53 -16.47 -2.45 12.71
C PRO A 53 -17.37 -2.80 11.52
N GLU A 54 -18.42 -3.60 11.74
CA GLU A 54 -19.28 -4.12 10.65
C GLU A 54 -19.86 -3.02 9.75
N ASN A 55 -20.22 -1.88 10.34
CA ASN A 55 -20.83 -0.76 9.63
C ASN A 55 -19.82 0.19 8.96
N LEU A 56 -18.52 0.02 9.21
CA LEU A 56 -17.50 0.93 8.67
C LEU A 56 -17.47 0.88 7.14
N LYS A 57 -17.57 -0.32 6.56
CA LYS A 57 -17.58 -0.50 5.11
C LYS A 57 -18.76 0.24 4.45
N ASN A 58 -19.96 0.08 5.00
CA ASN A 58 -21.15 0.74 4.48
C ASN A 58 -21.01 2.26 4.57
N SER A 59 -20.55 2.78 5.71
CA SER A 59 -20.31 4.22 5.90
C SER A 59 -19.29 4.79 4.90
N ILE A 60 -18.22 4.05 4.59
CA ILE A 60 -17.23 4.48 3.59
C ILE A 60 -17.87 4.51 2.18
N LEU A 61 -18.61 3.47 1.80
CA LEU A 61 -19.26 3.40 0.48
C LEU A 61 -20.29 4.50 0.29
N ASP A 62 -21.11 4.78 1.31
CA ASP A 62 -22.09 5.86 1.27
C ASP A 62 -21.42 7.22 1.03
N ARG A 63 -20.30 7.49 1.72
CA ARG A 63 -19.52 8.72 1.51
C ARG A 63 -18.93 8.80 0.10
N ILE A 64 -18.39 7.71 -0.43
CA ILE A 64 -17.84 7.67 -1.80
C ILE A 64 -18.94 7.94 -2.83
N HIS A 65 -20.12 7.35 -2.66
CA HIS A 65 -21.26 7.60 -3.55
C HIS A 65 -21.74 9.05 -3.47
N ALA A 66 -21.84 9.61 -2.27
CA ALA A 66 -22.21 11.01 -2.06
C ALA A 66 -21.23 11.99 -2.73
N MET A 67 -19.93 11.69 -2.72
CA MET A 67 -18.93 12.51 -3.44
C MET A 67 -19.11 12.41 -4.95
N LYS A 68 -19.31 11.21 -5.50
CA LYS A 68 -19.53 11.00 -6.94
C LYS A 68 -20.83 11.61 -7.46
N SER A 69 -21.84 11.83 -6.62
CA SER A 69 -23.11 12.44 -7.04
C SER A 69 -23.07 13.96 -7.18
N VAL A 70 -22.00 14.62 -6.73
CA VAL A 70 -21.83 16.08 -6.81
C VAL A 70 -21.06 16.49 -8.08
N ASP A 71 -20.50 15.53 -8.82
CA ASP A 71 -19.88 15.75 -10.13
C ASP A 71 -20.94 15.69 -11.26
N VAL A 72 -21.89 16.64 -11.27
CA VAL A 72 -22.78 16.96 -12.42
C VAL A 72 -22.80 18.47 -12.64
#